data_AF-A0A0L7M2P8-F1
#
_entry.id   AF-A0A0L7M2P8-F1
#
_cell.length_a   1.000
_cell.length_b   1.000
_cell.length_c   1.000
_cell.angle_alpha   90.00
_cell.angle_beta   90.00
_cell.angle_gamma   90.00
#
_symmetry.space_group_name_H-M   'P 1'
#
loop_
_entity.id
_entity.type
_entity.pdbx_description
1 polymer ?
#
loop_
_entity_poly.entity_id
_entity_poly.type
_entity_poly.pdbx_seq_one_letter_code
_entity_poly.pdbx_strand_id
1 'polypeptide(L)'
;MNELERSELIKLCNKDKTPEENINKETEEKNDKENIGDISSSKENTDINEEKKDDQQEEKQIIKEDEKKSFDVHIPLTSLVYIPGKIVNTDNFLVRMGTNYYVERNSTQVIEYYNNKIKKINEQITKLKITIIEKKNEIDLCKNYIQIKRREQQMNALNMPQQPTSS
;
A
#
# COMPACT_ATOMS: atom_id res chain seq x y z
N MET A 1 20.27 -12.08 36.01
CA MET A 1 20.49 -12.11 34.55
C MET A 1 21.98 -11.99 34.35
N ASN A 2 22.63 -13.08 33.95
CA ASN A 2 24.09 -13.14 33.88
C ASN A 2 24.57 -12.30 32.69
N GLU A 3 25.74 -11.66 32.82
CA GLU A 3 26.32 -10.84 31.74
C GLU A 3 26.50 -11.62 30.44
N LEU A 4 26.65 -12.95 30.54
CA LEU A 4 26.73 -13.85 29.40
C LEU A 4 25.43 -13.87 28.57
N GLU A 5 24.26 -13.94 29.21
CA GLU A 5 22.96 -13.91 28.51
C GLU A 5 22.72 -12.54 27.86
N ARG A 6 23.16 -11.46 28.54
CA ARG A 6 23.08 -10.11 27.97
C ARG A 6 23.96 -9.98 26.73
N SER A 7 25.13 -10.61 26.73
CA SER A 7 26.06 -10.61 25.59
C SER A 7 25.56 -11.44 24.40
N GLU A 8 24.85 -12.55 24.64
CA GLU A 8 24.24 -13.36 23.59
C GLU A 8 23.07 -12.64 22.91
N LEU A 9 22.24 -11.95 23.70
CA LEU A 9 21.14 -11.14 23.17
C LEU A 9 21.64 -9.96 22.31
N ILE A 10 22.75 -9.33 22.70
CA ILE A 10 23.37 -8.26 21.90
C ILE A 10 23.96 -8.83 20.60
N LYS A 11 24.55 -10.04 20.64
CA LYS A 11 25.10 -10.71 19.44
C LYS A 11 24.01 -11.15 18.47
N LEU A 12 22.85 -11.60 18.94
CA LEU A 12 21.71 -11.92 18.07
C LEU A 12 21.18 -10.67 17.36
N CYS A 13 21.11 -9.53 18.04
CA CYS A 13 20.60 -8.28 17.47
C CYS A 13 21.55 -7.65 16.43
N ASN A 14 22.87 -7.91 16.54
CA ASN A 14 23.88 -7.34 15.66
C ASN A 14 24.21 -8.20 14.42
N LYS A 15 23.73 -9.45 14.34
CA LYS A 15 24.01 -10.33 13.19
C LYS A 15 23.23 -9.94 11.92
N ASP A 16 22.15 -9.17 12.07
CA ASP A 16 21.36 -8.67 10.95
C ASP A 16 21.81 -7.27 10.45
N LYS A 17 22.96 -6.74 10.93
CA LYS A 17 23.47 -5.43 10.52
C LYS A 17 24.94 -5.44 10.13
N THR A 18 25.19 -5.43 8.83
CA THR A 18 26.40 -4.90 8.16
C THR A 18 25.98 -4.26 6.83
N PRO A 19 26.69 -3.25 6.29
CA PRO A 19 26.87 -1.90 6.85
C PRO A 19 26.62 -0.77 5.82
N GLU A 20 26.65 0.49 6.30
CA GLU A 20 26.61 1.80 5.57
C GLU A 20 25.18 2.34 5.29
N GLU A 21 24.76 3.54 5.70
CA GLU A 21 25.43 4.75 6.20
C GLU A 21 24.73 5.31 7.46
N ASN A 22 25.47 6.18 8.12
CA ASN A 22 25.23 6.76 9.42
C ASN A 22 24.72 8.19 9.26
N ILE A 23 23.45 8.50 9.54
CA ILE A 23 23.00 9.87 9.85
C ILE A 23 21.89 9.82 10.91
N ASN A 24 22.20 10.41 12.06
CA ASN A 24 21.32 10.99 13.07
C ASN A 24 20.43 10.08 13.93
N LYS A 25 20.86 9.98 15.19
CA LYS A 25 20.02 9.70 16.35
C LYS A 25 19.07 10.88 16.59
N GLU A 26 17.94 10.54 17.23
CA GLU A 26 16.87 11.41 17.72
C GLU A 26 15.87 11.84 16.64
N THR A 27 14.84 11.01 16.41
CA THR A 27 13.39 11.33 16.41
C THR A 27 12.60 10.20 15.71
N GLU A 28 12.45 9.00 16.30
CA GLU A 28 11.66 7.93 15.64
C GLU A 28 10.78 7.07 16.57
N GLU A 29 10.53 7.45 17.83
CA GLU A 29 9.52 6.70 18.65
C GLU A 29 8.06 7.11 18.38
N LYS A 30 7.80 8.05 17.45
CA LYS A 30 6.44 8.50 17.09
C LYS A 30 6.00 8.15 15.66
N ASN A 31 6.91 7.78 14.76
CA ASN A 31 6.62 7.74 13.32
C ASN A 31 6.04 6.39 12.82
N ASP A 32 6.26 5.28 13.53
CA ASP A 32 5.82 3.95 13.04
C ASP A 32 4.32 3.69 13.22
N LYS A 33 3.64 4.47 14.06
CA LYS A 33 2.19 4.33 14.28
C LYS A 33 1.36 5.14 13.28
N GLU A 34 1.88 6.25 12.76
CA GLU A 34 1.18 7.09 11.79
C GLU A 34 1.13 6.41 10.41
N ASN A 35 2.22 5.78 9.99
CA ASN A 35 2.33 5.18 8.65
C ASN A 35 1.35 4.01 8.39
N ILE A 36 0.96 3.26 9.42
CA ILE A 36 -0.01 2.16 9.29
C ILE A 36 -1.46 2.69 9.19
N GLY A 37 -1.75 3.83 9.84
CA GLY A 37 -3.05 4.51 9.75
C GLY A 37 -3.30 5.08 8.36
N ASP A 38 -2.26 5.65 7.75
CA ASP A 38 -2.31 6.30 6.43
C ASP A 38 -2.61 5.31 5.28
N ILE A 39 -2.21 4.04 5.43
CA ILE A 39 -2.53 2.98 4.45
C ILE A 39 -4.00 2.52 4.58
N SER A 40 -4.64 2.73 5.74
CA SER A 40 -6.05 2.43 5.93
C SER A 40 -6.95 3.53 5.37
N SER A 41 -6.62 4.81 5.59
CA SER A 41 -7.31 5.95 4.99
C SER A 41 -7.14 5.99 3.46
N SER A 42 -6.00 5.50 2.94
CA SER A 42 -5.79 5.33 1.49
C SER A 42 -6.74 4.30 0.84
N LYS A 43 -7.32 3.37 1.60
CA LYS A 43 -8.29 2.39 1.08
C LYS A 43 -9.70 2.96 0.94
N GLU A 44 -10.09 3.91 1.80
CA GLU A 44 -11.41 4.55 1.73
C GLU A 44 -11.57 5.39 0.45
N ASN A 45 -10.46 5.90 -0.10
CA ASN A 45 -10.45 6.64 -1.36
C ASN A 45 -10.60 5.75 -2.61
N THR A 46 -10.51 4.42 -2.50
CA THR A 46 -10.69 3.52 -3.66
C THR A 46 -12.15 3.10 -3.89
N ASP A 47 -13.01 3.20 -2.88
CA ASP A 47 -14.42 2.78 -2.96
C ASP A 47 -15.29 3.78 -3.76
N ILE A 48 -14.89 5.06 -3.81
CA ILE A 48 -15.53 6.10 -4.62
C ILE A 48 -15.46 5.79 -6.15
N ASN A 49 -14.57 4.90 -6.58
CA ASN A 49 -14.44 4.50 -7.98
C ASN A 49 -15.36 3.33 -8.39
N GLU A 50 -16.04 2.67 -7.46
CA GLU A 50 -16.97 1.57 -7.79
C GLU A 50 -18.38 2.08 -8.13
N GLU A 51 -18.82 3.20 -7.55
CA GLU A 51 -20.19 3.72 -7.70
C GLU A 51 -20.49 4.29 -9.10
N LYS A 52 -19.47 4.61 -9.91
CA LYS A 52 -19.65 5.13 -11.29
C LYS A 52 -19.72 4.06 -12.39
N LYS A 53 -19.74 2.78 -12.05
CA LYS A 53 -19.76 1.69 -13.04
C LYS A 53 -21.16 1.30 -13.51
N ASP A 54 -22.20 1.56 -12.73
CA ASP A 54 -23.56 1.11 -13.06
C ASP A 54 -24.28 2.06 -14.03
N ASP A 55 -23.98 3.37 -13.99
CA ASP A 55 -24.55 4.35 -14.94
C ASP A 55 -24.04 4.21 -16.39
N GLN A 56 -22.99 3.40 -16.63
CA GLN A 56 -22.41 3.21 -17.97
C GLN A 56 -22.86 1.92 -18.68
N GLN A 57 -23.77 1.15 -18.07
CA GLN A 57 -24.23 -0.12 -18.64
C GLN A 57 -25.39 0.03 -19.63
N GLU A 58 -26.18 1.11 -19.56
CA GLU A 58 -27.30 1.32 -20.50
C GLU A 58 -26.86 1.77 -21.90
N GLU A 59 -25.70 2.42 -22.04
CA GLU A 59 -25.28 2.97 -23.34
C GLU A 59 -24.63 1.93 -24.27
N LYS A 60 -24.35 0.71 -23.76
CA LYS A 60 -23.62 -0.33 -24.50
C LYS A 60 -24.46 -1.13 -25.51
N GLN A 61 -25.78 -0.93 -25.60
CA GLN A 61 -26.63 -1.74 -26.48
C GLN A 61 -26.91 -1.15 -27.87
N ILE A 62 -26.52 0.11 -28.17
CA ILE A 62 -26.86 0.78 -29.45
C ILE A 62 -25.77 0.62 -30.52
N ILE A 63 -24.62 0.01 -30.21
CA ILE A 63 -23.46 -0.04 -31.12
C ILE A 63 -23.36 -1.43 -31.77
N LYS A 64 -24.36 -1.76 -32.57
CA LYS A 64 -24.26 -2.81 -33.59
C LYS A 64 -24.92 -2.30 -34.85
N GLU A 65 -24.16 -1.58 -35.68
CA GLU A 65 -24.37 -1.53 -37.13
C GLU A 65 -23.22 -0.76 -37.80
N ASP A 66 -22.74 -1.35 -38.89
CA ASP A 66 -21.62 -0.94 -39.72
C ASP A 66 -21.92 0.35 -40.50
N GLU A 67 -21.73 1.53 -39.89
CA GLU A 67 -21.54 2.78 -40.63
C GLU A 67 -20.55 3.67 -39.88
N LYS A 68 -19.68 4.39 -40.60
CA LYS A 68 -18.69 5.35 -40.06
C LYS A 68 -19.38 6.40 -39.17
N LYS A 69 -19.57 6.07 -37.89
CA LYS A 69 -20.28 6.90 -36.93
C LYS A 69 -19.33 7.95 -36.40
N SER A 70 -19.26 9.08 -37.10
CA SER A 70 -18.57 10.26 -36.59
C SER A 70 -19.36 10.81 -35.41
N PHE A 71 -18.80 10.77 -34.21
CA PHE A 71 -19.45 11.32 -33.02
C PHE A 71 -19.10 12.79 -32.86
N ASP A 72 -20.12 13.64 -32.76
CA ASP A 72 -19.98 15.04 -32.37
C ASP A 72 -19.69 15.13 -30.87
N VAL A 73 -18.55 15.71 -30.50
CA VAL A 73 -18.06 15.77 -29.12
C VAL A 73 -17.53 17.17 -28.81
N HIS A 74 -17.74 17.63 -27.59
CA HIS A 74 -17.15 18.87 -27.08
C HIS A 74 -15.92 18.56 -26.24
N ILE A 75 -14.76 19.02 -26.68
CA ILE A 75 -13.48 18.77 -26.01
C ILE A 75 -13.18 19.97 -25.10
N PRO A 76 -13.00 19.77 -23.78
CA PRO A 76 -12.61 20.84 -22.89
C PRO A 76 -11.16 21.23 -23.18
N LEU A 77 -10.93 22.50 -23.54
CA LEU A 77 -9.58 23.06 -23.63
C LEU A 77 -9.13 23.60 -22.26
N THR A 78 -10.07 24.16 -21.49
CA THR A 78 -9.89 24.69 -20.13
C THR A 78 -11.23 24.62 -19.39
N SER A 79 -11.26 24.86 -18.08
CA SER A 79 -12.46 24.72 -17.23
C SER A 79 -13.72 25.47 -17.69
N LEU A 80 -13.58 26.52 -18.52
CA LEU A 80 -14.71 27.33 -19.01
C LEU A 80 -14.89 27.29 -20.54
N VAL A 81 -13.99 26.63 -21.28
CA VAL A 81 -13.95 26.68 -22.75
C VAL A 81 -13.99 25.27 -23.33
N TYR A 82 -15.04 25.00 -24.10
CA TYR A 82 -15.25 23.76 -24.82
C TYR A 82 -15.21 24.03 -26.32
N ILE A 83 -14.51 23.16 -27.06
CA ILE A 83 -14.37 23.25 -28.51
C ILE A 83 -15.17 22.10 -29.13
N PRO A 84 -16.12 22.38 -30.06
CA PRO A 84 -16.81 21.34 -30.78
C PRO A 84 -15.85 20.64 -31.75
N GLY A 85 -15.93 19.32 -31.81
CA GLY A 85 -15.12 18.48 -32.69
C GLY A 85 -15.84 17.18 -33.04
N LYS A 86 -15.27 16.43 -33.97
CA LYS A 86 -15.79 15.13 -34.41
C LYS A 86 -14.74 14.05 -34.22
N ILE A 87 -15.11 12.93 -33.61
CA ILE A 87 -14.26 11.74 -33.53
C ILE A 87 -14.42 10.96 -34.83
N VAL A 88 -13.31 10.82 -35.57
CA VAL A 88 -13.29 10.18 -36.90
C VAL A 88 -12.91 8.70 -36.82
N ASN A 89 -12.08 8.32 -35.84
CA ASN A 89 -11.62 6.95 -35.64
C ASN A 89 -11.97 6.50 -34.22
N THR A 90 -12.78 5.46 -34.11
CA THR A 90 -13.24 4.88 -32.84
C THR A 90 -12.58 3.53 -32.55
N ASP A 91 -11.81 3.00 -33.50
CA ASP A 91 -11.20 1.66 -33.40
C ASP A 91 -9.83 1.71 -32.73
N ASN A 92 -9.12 2.82 -32.91
CA ASN A 92 -7.77 3.02 -32.39
C ASN A 92 -7.74 4.06 -31.28
N PHE A 93 -7.00 3.73 -30.22
CA PHE A 93 -6.82 4.58 -29.06
C PHE A 93 -5.33 4.80 -28.81
N LEU A 94 -4.99 6.02 -28.39
CA LEU A 94 -3.64 6.38 -27.99
C LEU A 94 -3.44 6.06 -26.50
N VAL A 95 -2.60 5.07 -26.19
CA VAL A 95 -2.36 4.61 -24.82
C VAL A 95 -0.98 5.02 -24.33
N ARG A 96 -0.91 5.57 -23.11
CA ARG A 96 0.35 5.94 -22.44
C ARG A 96 1.01 4.70 -21.83
N MET A 97 2.19 4.33 -22.31
CA MET A 97 2.90 3.12 -21.89
C MET A 97 3.98 3.35 -20.82
N GLY A 98 4.37 4.60 -20.57
CA GLY A 98 5.43 4.97 -19.61
C GLY A 98 6.38 6.00 -20.23
N THR A 99 7.23 6.65 -19.41
CA THR A 99 8.28 7.59 -19.85
C THR A 99 7.85 8.60 -20.94
N ASN A 100 6.59 9.07 -20.86
CA ASN A 100 5.95 9.97 -21.82
C ASN A 100 5.83 9.44 -23.26
N TYR A 101 5.93 8.13 -23.49
CA TYR A 101 5.61 7.50 -24.76
C TYR A 101 4.14 7.10 -24.85
N TYR A 102 3.58 7.35 -26.02
CA TYR A 102 2.22 6.98 -26.40
C TYR A 102 2.26 6.03 -27.58
N VAL A 103 1.42 5.00 -27.55
CA VAL A 103 1.33 3.98 -28.60
C VAL A 103 -0.12 3.88 -29.03
N GLU A 104 -0.35 3.95 -30.35
CA GLU A 104 -1.66 3.69 -30.93
C GLU A 104 -1.95 2.18 -30.91
N ARG A 105 -3.11 1.80 -30.37
CA ARG A 105 -3.53 0.41 -30.19
C ARG A 105 -5.01 0.27 -30.51
N ASN A 106 -5.39 -0.90 -31.02
CA ASN A 106 -6.79 -1.23 -31.27
C ASN A 106 -7.56 -1.40 -29.95
N SER A 107 -8.84 -1.04 -29.94
CA SER A 107 -9.80 -1.19 -28.83
C SER A 107 -9.64 -2.51 -28.04
N THR A 108 -9.58 -3.64 -28.74
CA THR A 108 -9.44 -4.97 -28.12
C THR A 108 -8.15 -5.12 -27.32
N GLN A 109 -7.02 -4.70 -27.89
CA GLN A 109 -5.71 -4.75 -27.25
C GLN A 109 -5.63 -3.79 -26.05
N VAL A 110 -6.31 -2.65 -26.13
CA VAL A 110 -6.35 -1.66 -25.03
C VAL A 110 -7.11 -2.22 -23.83
N ILE A 111 -8.25 -2.86 -24.07
CA ILE A 111 -9.04 -3.50 -23.01
C ILE A 111 -8.21 -4.59 -22.32
N GLU A 112 -7.55 -5.45 -23.10
CA GLU A 112 -6.68 -6.49 -22.55
C GLU A 112 -5.52 -5.90 -21.73
N TYR A 113 -4.87 -4.85 -22.23
CA TYR A 113 -3.78 -4.17 -21.53
C TYR A 113 -4.22 -3.63 -20.16
N TYR A 114 -5.35 -2.93 -20.10
CA TYR A 114 -5.84 -2.39 -18.83
C TYR A 114 -6.30 -3.48 -17.87
N ASN A 115 -6.96 -4.54 -18.36
CA ASN A 115 -7.34 -5.68 -17.53
C ASN A 115 -6.12 -6.37 -16.92
N ASN A 116 -5.06 -6.58 -17.72
CA ASN A 116 -3.80 -7.13 -17.24
C ASN A 116 -3.11 -6.21 -16.23
N LYS A 117 -3.19 -4.89 -16.44
CA LYS A 117 -2.64 -3.90 -15.50
C LYS A 117 -3.38 -3.91 -14.17
N ILE A 118 -4.72 -3.95 -14.19
CA ILE A 118 -5.56 -4.06 -12.99
C ILE A 118 -5.22 -5.34 -12.23
N LYS A 119 -5.13 -6.48 -12.93
CA LYS A 119 -4.76 -7.76 -12.31
C LYS A 119 -3.40 -7.70 -11.61
N LYS A 120 -2.38 -7.15 -12.27
CA LYS A 120 -1.04 -6.98 -11.68
C LYS A 120 -1.05 -6.08 -10.45
N ILE A 121 -1.78 -4.96 -10.50
CA ILE A 121 -1.91 -4.06 -9.35
C ILE A 121 -2.62 -4.77 -8.18
N ASN A 122 -3.69 -5.52 -8.46
CA ASN A 122 -4.41 -6.27 -7.43
C ASN A 122 -3.55 -7.38 -6.79
N GLU A 123 -2.73 -8.08 -7.58
CA GLU A 123 -1.75 -9.04 -7.07
C GLU A 123 -0.72 -8.37 -6.17
N GLN A 124 -0.21 -7.20 -6.55
CA GLN A 124 0.72 -6.41 -5.75
C GLN A 124 0.09 -5.93 -4.43
N ILE A 125 -1.14 -5.43 -4.49
CA ILE A 125 -1.91 -5.03 -3.29
C ILE A 125 -2.10 -6.22 -2.35
N THR A 126 -2.43 -7.39 -2.89
CA THR A 126 -2.64 -8.61 -2.09
C THR A 126 -1.35 -9.05 -1.40
N LYS A 127 -0.23 -9.07 -2.13
CA LYS A 127 1.10 -9.36 -1.55
C LYS A 127 1.45 -8.37 -0.44
N LEU A 128 1.23 -7.07 -0.68
CA LEU A 128 1.50 -6.04 0.32
C LEU A 128 0.62 -6.20 1.57
N LYS A 129 -0.67 -6.54 1.40
CA LYS A 129 -1.58 -6.83 2.53
C LYS A 129 -1.06 -7.98 3.39
N ILE A 130 -0.57 -9.07 2.77
CA ILE A 130 0.01 -10.21 3.49
C ILE A 130 1.23 -9.76 4.29
N THR A 131 2.18 -9.05 3.65
CA THR A 131 3.38 -8.54 4.34
C THR A 131 3.03 -7.61 5.51
N ILE A 132 2.01 -6.76 5.37
CA ILE A 132 1.55 -5.90 6.47
C ILE A 132 1.02 -6.74 7.64
N ILE A 133 0.24 -7.78 7.37
CA ILE A 133 -0.31 -8.66 8.42
C ILE A 133 0.82 -9.41 9.13
N GLU A 134 1.78 -9.95 8.39
CA GLU A 134 2.97 -10.63 8.95
C GLU A 134 3.75 -9.68 9.87
N LYS A 135 4.05 -8.47 9.39
CA LYS A 135 4.76 -7.45 10.19
C LYS A 135 3.99 -7.03 11.43
N LYS A 136 2.66 -6.91 11.33
CA LYS A 136 1.82 -6.62 12.49
C LYS A 136 1.88 -7.73 13.54
N ASN A 137 1.82 -8.99 13.10
CA ASN A 137 1.93 -10.15 13.99
C ASN A 137 3.30 -10.23 14.68
N GLU A 138 4.39 -9.98 13.95
CA GLU A 138 5.75 -9.90 14.52
C GLU A 138 5.84 -8.84 15.62
N ILE A 139 5.31 -7.65 15.35
CA ILE A 139 5.27 -6.54 16.32
C ILE A 139 4.46 -6.93 17.55
N ASP A 140 3.28 -7.54 17.37
CA ASP A 140 2.42 -7.92 18.48
C ASP A 140 3.03 -9.06 19.32
N LEU A 141 3.74 -10.02 18.70
CA LEU A 141 4.52 -11.03 19.40
C LEU A 141 5.63 -10.40 20.26
N CYS A 142 6.37 -9.44 19.69
CA CYS A 142 7.42 -8.72 20.41
C CYS A 142 6.85 -7.93 21.60
N LYS A 143 5.72 -7.22 21.40
CA LYS A 143 5.02 -6.52 22.48
C LYS A 143 4.62 -7.48 23.61
N ASN A 144 4.06 -8.64 23.28
CA ASN A 144 3.69 -9.65 24.27
C ASN A 144 4.90 -10.15 25.05
N TYR A 145 6.01 -10.46 24.36
CA TYR A 145 7.25 -10.87 25.01
C TYR A 145 7.79 -9.82 25.98
N ILE A 146 7.82 -8.55 25.56
CA ILE A 146 8.26 -7.43 26.42
C ILE A 146 7.35 -7.29 27.65
N GLN A 147 6.02 -7.45 27.49
CA GLN A 147 5.08 -7.37 28.61
C GLN A 147 5.26 -8.54 29.59
N ILE A 148 5.48 -9.76 29.09
CA ILE A 148 5.74 -10.94 29.93
C ILE A 148 7.03 -10.72 30.73
N LYS A 149 8.13 -10.33 30.07
CA LYS A 149 9.41 -10.06 30.74
C LYS A 149 9.30 -8.94 31.79
N ARG A 150 8.54 -7.88 31.49
CA ARG A 150 8.28 -6.80 32.45
C ARG A 150 7.54 -7.30 33.70
N ARG A 151 6.56 -8.20 33.55
CA ARG A 151 5.81 -8.80 34.66
C ARG A 151 6.68 -9.75 35.49
N GLU A 152 7.49 -10.58 34.84
CA GLU A 152 8.45 -11.47 35.52
C GLU A 152 9.43 -10.68 36.39
N GLN A 153 9.96 -9.56 35.89
CA GLN A 153 10.86 -8.69 36.65
C GLN A 153 10.17 -8.06 37.88
N GLN A 154 8.91 -7.65 37.75
CA GLN A 154 8.13 -7.12 38.87
C GLN A 154 7.90 -8.19 39.94
N MET A 155 7.52 -9.41 39.54
CA MET A 155 7.33 -10.53 40.48
C MET A 155 8.63 -10.93 41.19
N ASN A 156 9.77 -10.93 40.49
CA ASN A 156 11.06 -11.19 41.11
C ASN A 156 11.51 -10.09 42.08
N ALA A 157 11.15 -8.83 41.84
CA ALA A 157 11.45 -7.73 42.75
C ALA A 157 10.61 -7.77 44.05
N LEU A 158 9.39 -8.31 43.99
CA LEU A 158 8.52 -8.52 45.17
C LEU A 158 8.91 -9.74 46.02
N ASN A 159 9.69 -10.69 45.48
CA ASN A 159 10.10 -11.92 46.16
C ASN A 159 11.54 -11.90 46.71
N MET A 160 12.19 -10.74 46.87
CA MET A 160 13.47 -10.69 47.60
C MET A 160 13.26 -11.00 49.10
N PRO A 161 13.99 -11.97 49.69
CA PRO A 161 13.89 -12.28 51.11
C PRO A 161 14.39 -11.08 51.93
N GLN A 162 13.57 -10.62 52.88
CA GLN A 162 14.02 -9.77 53.98
C GLN A 162 15.09 -10.55 54.74
N GLN A 163 16.36 -10.17 54.59
CA GLN A 163 17.39 -10.65 55.52
C GLN A 163 17.07 -10.06 56.90
N PRO A 164 17.02 -10.88 57.97
CA PRO A 164 16.83 -10.36 59.31
C PRO A 164 18.06 -9.52 59.68
N THR A 165 17.85 -8.23 59.95
CA THR A 165 18.84 -7.39 60.62
C THR A 165 19.00 -7.91 62.05
N SER A 166 20.07 -8.64 62.30
CA SER A 166 20.48 -9.03 63.66
C SER A 166 21.17 -7.86 64.36
N SER A 167 20.63 -7.52 65.53
CA SER A 167 21.18 -6.63 66.57
C SER A 167 22.57 -7.01 67.05
#